data_AF-A0AAD7WD61-F1
#
_entry.id   AF-A0AAD7WD61-F1
#
_cell.length_a   1.000
_cell.length_b   1.000
_cell.length_c   1.000
_cell.angle_alpha   90.00
_cell.angle_beta   90.00
_cell.angle_gamma   90.00
#
_symmetry.space_group_name_H-M   'P 1'
#
loop_
_entity.id
_entity.type
_entity.pdbx_description
1 polymer ?
#
loop_
_entity_poly.entity_id
_entity_poly.type
_entity_poly.pdbx_seq_one_letter_code
_entity_poly.pdbx_strand_id
1 'polypeptide(L)'
;MPMSKAMREICKEEDYAFLNKQEDTGHERAEGKGLEEDEWRVKREERMRRRKEREQQEEERLRELEEMRKQKEQQWKSHVAELAAEREEALKERALRVRDFRNFERKILEKDTGPGTGCEKTECDQTHAEG
;
A
#
# COMPACT_ATOMS: atom_id res chain seq x y z
N MET A 1 -72.28 48.87 18.14
CA MET A 1 -73.42 48.68 17.22
C MET A 1 -73.46 47.22 16.79
N PRO A 2 -74.59 46.50 16.91
CA PRO A 2 -74.70 45.10 16.47
C PRO A 2 -75.00 45.00 14.96
N MET A 3 -74.37 44.06 14.26
CA MET A 3 -74.58 43.83 12.81
C MET A 3 -76.01 43.35 12.49
N SER A 4 -76.53 43.77 11.33
CA SER A 4 -77.85 43.38 10.83
C SER A 4 -77.91 41.88 10.51
N LYS A 5 -79.13 41.32 10.55
CA LYS A 5 -79.36 39.87 10.36
C LYS A 5 -78.94 39.38 8.96
N ALA A 6 -79.17 40.18 7.92
CA ALA A 6 -78.79 39.87 6.53
C ALA A 6 -77.27 39.80 6.32
N MET A 7 -76.50 40.71 6.94
CA MET A 7 -75.02 40.65 6.93
C MET A 7 -74.48 39.36 7.55
N ARG A 8 -75.22 38.79 8.51
CA ARG A 8 -74.81 37.61 9.27
C ARG A 8 -75.00 36.30 8.51
N GLU A 9 -75.85 36.28 7.49
CA GLU A 9 -76.06 35.14 6.58
C GLU A 9 -75.04 35.17 5.44
N ILE A 10 -74.71 36.35 4.92
CA ILE A 10 -73.68 36.53 3.87
C ILE A 10 -72.28 36.10 4.38
N CYS A 11 -71.93 36.45 5.62
CA CYS A 11 -70.63 36.07 6.25
C CYS A 11 -70.53 34.60 6.71
N LYS A 12 -71.41 33.70 6.27
CA LYS A 12 -71.35 32.27 6.66
C LYS A 12 -71.12 31.32 5.50
N GLU A 13 -71.40 31.71 4.28
CA GLU A 13 -71.31 30.81 3.13
C GLU A 13 -70.14 31.16 2.22
N GLU A 14 -69.82 32.45 2.09
CA GLU A 14 -68.64 32.93 1.35
C GLU A 14 -67.36 32.79 2.17
N ASP A 15 -67.42 33.03 3.48
CA ASP A 15 -66.26 33.02 4.37
C ASP A 15 -65.68 31.62 4.60
N TYR A 16 -66.39 30.55 4.26
CA TYR A 16 -65.91 29.17 4.41
C TYR A 16 -65.79 28.40 3.08
N ALA A 17 -65.97 29.08 1.94
CA ALA A 17 -65.83 28.45 0.62
C ALA A 17 -64.42 27.86 0.37
N PHE A 18 -63.40 28.33 1.10
CA PHE A 18 -62.04 27.80 1.06
C PHE A 18 -61.87 26.47 1.83
N LEU A 19 -62.72 26.20 2.84
CA LEU A 19 -62.69 24.95 3.60
C LEU A 19 -63.27 23.78 2.78
N ASN A 20 -64.33 24.01 2.01
CA ASN A 20 -64.87 22.99 1.10
C ASN A 20 -63.85 22.57 0.02
N LYS A 21 -63.03 23.51 -0.48
CA LYS A 21 -61.94 23.19 -1.42
C LYS A 21 -60.80 22.40 -0.77
N GLN A 22 -60.70 22.42 0.55
CA GLN A 22 -59.64 21.74 1.31
C GLN A 22 -59.94 20.25 1.51
N GLU A 23 -61.22 19.87 1.54
CA GLU A 23 -61.65 18.48 1.63
C GLU A 23 -61.45 17.74 0.29
N ASP A 24 -61.80 18.35 -0.85
CA ASP A 24 -61.57 17.76 -2.18
C ASP A 24 -60.08 17.65 -2.54
N THR A 25 -59.26 18.62 -2.13
CA THR A 25 -57.79 18.56 -2.33
C THR A 25 -57.08 17.65 -1.33
N GLY A 26 -57.73 17.22 -0.25
CA GLY A 26 -57.13 16.35 0.77
C GLY A 26 -56.81 14.96 0.25
N HIS A 27 -57.63 14.42 -0.66
CA HIS A 27 -57.47 13.07 -1.19
C HIS A 27 -56.36 13.00 -2.26
N GLU A 28 -56.35 13.91 -3.23
CA GLU A 28 -55.28 14.04 -4.24
C GLU A 28 -53.92 14.41 -3.61
N ARG A 29 -53.93 15.24 -2.57
CA ARG A 29 -52.72 15.63 -1.84
C ARG A 29 -52.15 14.49 -1.01
N ALA A 30 -52.97 13.57 -0.50
CA ALA A 30 -52.49 12.40 0.24
C ALA A 30 -51.80 11.38 -0.68
N GLU A 31 -52.35 11.14 -1.87
CA GLU A 31 -51.72 10.28 -2.89
C GLU A 31 -50.44 10.91 -3.45
N GLY A 32 -50.44 12.21 -3.74
CA GLY A 32 -49.24 12.95 -4.15
C GLY A 32 -48.14 12.96 -3.08
N LYS A 33 -48.50 12.96 -1.79
CA LYS A 33 -47.53 12.89 -0.68
C LYS A 33 -46.83 11.53 -0.60
N GLY A 34 -47.56 10.45 -0.85
CA GLY A 34 -46.99 9.09 -0.88
C GLY A 34 -45.97 8.92 -2.01
N LEU A 35 -46.29 9.45 -3.20
CA LEU A 35 -45.37 9.46 -4.35
C LEU A 35 -44.12 10.31 -4.08
N GLU A 36 -44.25 11.46 -3.42
CA GLU A 36 -43.12 12.32 -3.05
C GLU A 36 -42.22 11.64 -1.99
N GLU A 37 -42.80 10.96 -0.99
CA GLU A 37 -42.05 10.19 0.00
C GLU A 37 -41.29 9.00 -0.62
N ASP A 38 -41.88 8.31 -1.59
CA ASP A 38 -41.24 7.20 -2.30
C ASP A 38 -40.13 7.68 -3.23
N GLU A 39 -40.31 8.81 -3.94
CA GLU A 39 -39.23 9.41 -4.74
C GLU A 39 -38.05 9.84 -3.85
N TRP A 40 -38.34 10.39 -2.66
CA TRP A 40 -37.33 10.72 -1.66
C TRP A 40 -36.58 9.48 -1.15
N ARG A 41 -37.29 8.38 -0.92
CA ARG A 41 -36.71 7.10 -0.50
C ARG A 41 -35.76 6.56 -1.57
N VAL A 42 -36.21 6.49 -2.83
CA VAL A 42 -35.40 6.04 -3.97
C VAL A 42 -34.15 6.90 -4.12
N LYS A 43 -34.27 8.22 -4.04
CA LYS A 43 -33.15 9.15 -4.15
C LYS A 43 -32.13 8.99 -3.01
N ARG A 44 -32.60 8.63 -1.81
CA ARG A 44 -31.73 8.33 -0.66
C ARG A 44 -30.99 7.01 -0.85
N GLU A 45 -31.69 5.97 -1.26
CA GLU A 45 -31.12 4.65 -1.54
C GLU A 45 -30.09 4.72 -2.67
N GLU A 46 -30.38 5.48 -3.73
CA GLU A 46 -29.46 5.69 -4.83
C GLU A 46 -28.15 6.36 -4.37
N ARG A 47 -28.23 7.37 -3.50
CA ARG A 47 -27.03 8.00 -2.91
C ARG A 47 -26.23 7.02 -2.07
N MET A 48 -26.89 6.17 -1.29
CA MET A 48 -26.24 5.12 -0.51
C MET A 48 -25.55 4.10 -1.41
N ARG A 49 -26.22 3.68 -2.49
CA ARG A 49 -25.65 2.79 -3.51
C ARG A 49 -24.38 3.37 -4.13
N ARG A 50 -24.43 4.63 -4.57
CA ARG A 50 -23.26 5.32 -5.16
C ARG A 50 -22.10 5.48 -4.16
N ARG A 51 -22.39 5.65 -2.86
CA ARG A 51 -21.34 5.68 -1.81
C ARG A 51 -20.67 4.32 -1.67
N LYS A 52 -21.48 3.27 -1.55
CA LYS A 52 -21.00 1.89 -1.42
C LYS A 52 -20.19 1.46 -2.64
N GLU A 53 -20.64 1.81 -3.84
CA GLU A 53 -19.93 1.51 -5.09
C GLU A 53 -18.55 2.18 -5.11
N ARG A 54 -18.45 3.46 -4.72
CA ARG A 54 -17.14 4.15 -4.61
C ARG A 54 -16.23 3.50 -3.58
N GLU A 55 -16.77 3.14 -2.42
CA GLU A 55 -16.01 2.48 -1.36
C GLU A 55 -15.47 1.12 -1.84
N GLN A 56 -16.29 0.34 -2.53
CA GLN A 56 -15.87 -0.94 -3.13
C GLN A 56 -14.78 -0.76 -4.19
N GLN A 57 -14.92 0.25 -5.06
CA GLN A 57 -13.90 0.57 -6.06
C GLN A 57 -12.58 1.02 -5.42
N GLU A 58 -12.63 1.82 -4.35
CA GLU A 58 -11.45 2.23 -3.61
C GLU A 58 -10.79 1.04 -2.91
N GLU A 59 -11.57 0.16 -2.30
CA GLU A 59 -11.07 -1.07 -1.67
C GLU A 59 -10.42 -2.01 -2.70
N GLU A 60 -11.02 -2.18 -3.87
CA GLU A 60 -10.45 -2.95 -4.97
C GLU A 60 -9.12 -2.36 -5.45
N ARG A 61 -9.08 -1.03 -5.71
CA ARG A 61 -7.84 -0.34 -6.08
C ARG A 61 -6.74 -0.49 -5.02
N LEU A 62 -7.09 -0.42 -3.74
CA LEU A 62 -6.13 -0.61 -2.65
C LEU A 62 -5.59 -2.04 -2.63
N ARG A 63 -6.44 -3.05 -2.85
CA ARG A 63 -6.00 -4.45 -2.96
C ARG A 63 -5.07 -4.67 -4.13
N GLU A 64 -5.39 -4.15 -5.32
CA GLU A 64 -4.53 -4.23 -6.50
C GLU A 64 -3.15 -3.59 -6.25
N LEU A 65 -3.13 -2.40 -5.62
CA LEU A 65 -1.88 -1.73 -5.27
C LEU A 65 -1.06 -2.53 -4.26
N GLU A 66 -1.71 -3.15 -3.28
CA GLU A 66 -1.04 -3.99 -2.29
C GLU A 66 -0.45 -5.26 -2.93
N GLU A 67 -1.19 -5.92 -3.82
CA GLU A 67 -0.71 -7.08 -4.56
C GLU A 67 0.49 -6.73 -5.46
N MET A 68 0.38 -5.64 -6.22
CA MET A 68 1.49 -5.14 -7.05
C MET A 68 2.72 -4.80 -6.21
N ARG A 69 2.53 -4.21 -5.03
CA ARG A 69 3.62 -3.93 -4.09
C ARG A 69 4.26 -5.22 -3.59
N LYS A 70 3.47 -6.22 -3.18
CA LYS A 70 3.96 -7.52 -2.72
C LYS A 70 4.76 -8.25 -3.82
N GLN A 71 4.27 -8.23 -5.06
CA GLN A 71 4.97 -8.84 -6.19
C GLN A 71 6.33 -8.18 -6.44
N LYS A 72 6.37 -6.84 -6.48
CA LYS A 72 7.64 -6.10 -6.64
C LYS A 72 8.60 -6.34 -5.49
N GLU A 73 8.10 -6.38 -4.25
CA GLU A 73 8.91 -6.69 -3.08
C GLU A 73 9.51 -8.11 -3.17
N GLN A 74 8.72 -9.09 -3.61
CA GLN A 74 9.19 -10.46 -3.78
C GLN A 74 10.22 -10.57 -4.90
N GLN A 75 10.00 -9.89 -6.03
CA GLN A 75 10.97 -9.81 -7.12
C GLN A 75 12.27 -9.17 -6.65
N TRP A 76 12.20 -8.07 -5.90
CA TRP A 76 13.37 -7.42 -5.32
C TRP A 76 14.11 -8.33 -4.35
N LYS A 77 13.41 -9.02 -3.45
CA LYS A 77 14.02 -10.01 -2.53
C LYS A 77 14.73 -11.13 -3.30
N SER A 78 14.11 -11.68 -4.33
CA SER A 78 14.70 -12.72 -5.17
C SER A 78 15.96 -12.23 -5.88
N HIS A 79 15.89 -11.04 -6.48
CA HIS A 79 17.02 -10.45 -7.18
C HIS A 79 18.20 -10.16 -6.24
N VAL A 80 17.93 -9.63 -5.04
CA VAL A 80 18.97 -9.41 -4.02
C VAL A 80 19.58 -10.73 -3.57
N ALA A 81 18.77 -11.78 -3.39
CA ALA A 81 19.26 -13.10 -3.01
C ALA A 81 20.15 -13.72 -4.10
N GLU A 82 19.77 -13.58 -5.37
CA GLU A 82 20.57 -14.01 -6.53
C GLU A 82 21.92 -13.30 -6.57
N LEU A 83 21.93 -11.96 -6.49
CA LEU A 83 23.17 -11.18 -6.44
C LEU A 83 24.07 -11.55 -5.24
N ALA A 84 23.46 -11.84 -4.09
CA ALA A 84 24.20 -12.28 -2.92
C ALA A 84 24.85 -13.66 -3.14
N ALA A 85 24.11 -14.59 -3.75
CA ALA A 85 24.61 -15.93 -4.07
C ALA A 85 25.77 -15.87 -5.09
N GLU A 86 25.64 -15.07 -6.16
CA GLU A 86 26.71 -14.86 -7.14
C GLU A 86 27.98 -14.30 -6.48
N ARG A 87 27.82 -13.29 -5.60
CA ARG A 87 28.95 -12.72 -4.85
C ARG A 87 29.58 -13.74 -3.91
N GLU A 88 28.77 -14.55 -3.22
CA GLU A 88 29.25 -15.59 -2.33
C GLU A 88 30.06 -16.66 -3.09
N GLU A 89 29.58 -17.09 -4.25
CA GLU A 89 30.28 -18.05 -5.11
C GLU A 89 31.61 -17.50 -5.61
N ALA A 90 31.64 -16.26 -6.10
CA ALA A 90 32.87 -15.60 -6.54
C ALA A 90 33.91 -15.48 -5.40
N LEU A 91 33.46 -15.19 -4.17
CA LEU A 91 34.33 -15.13 -3.01
C LEU A 91 34.85 -16.51 -2.60
N LYS A 92 34.00 -17.54 -2.64
CA LYS A 92 34.42 -18.93 -2.40
C LYS A 92 35.48 -19.37 -3.40
N GLU A 93 35.25 -19.11 -4.69
CA GLU A 93 36.19 -19.45 -5.76
C GLU A 93 37.53 -18.73 -5.56
N ARG A 94 37.50 -17.43 -5.23
CA ARG A 94 38.72 -16.66 -4.91
C ARG A 94 39.44 -17.22 -3.69
N ALA A 95 38.72 -17.60 -2.63
CA ALA A 95 39.31 -18.19 -1.44
C ALA A 95 39.98 -19.53 -1.74
N LEU A 96 39.35 -20.37 -2.59
CA LEU A 96 39.94 -21.62 -3.06
C LEU A 96 41.25 -21.37 -3.81
N ARG A 97 41.27 -20.43 -4.77
CA ARG A 97 42.51 -20.07 -5.51
C ARG A 97 43.63 -19.62 -4.58
N VAL A 98 43.32 -18.77 -3.59
CA VAL A 98 44.32 -18.30 -2.61
C VAL A 98 44.85 -19.45 -1.75
N ARG A 99 43.95 -20.35 -1.30
CA ARG A 99 44.34 -21.55 -0.54
C ARG A 99 45.26 -22.45 -1.37
N ASP A 100 44.91 -22.70 -2.62
CA ASP A 100 45.67 -23.59 -3.50
C ASP A 100 47.04 -23.01 -3.84
N PHE A 101 47.12 -21.68 -4.03
CA PHE A 101 48.39 -20.96 -4.19
C PHE A 101 49.29 -21.09 -2.96
N ARG A 102 48.76 -20.85 -1.75
CA ARG A 102 49.52 -21.03 -0.49
C ARG A 102 49.99 -22.46 -0.28
N ASN A 103 49.18 -23.44 -0.67
CA ASN A 103 49.57 -24.85 -0.63
C ASN A 103 50.70 -25.15 -1.63
N PHE A 104 50.69 -24.52 -2.79
CA PHE A 104 51.78 -24.61 -3.75
C PHE A 104 53.07 -23.99 -3.20
N GLU A 105 53.02 -22.78 -2.63
CA GLU A 105 54.18 -22.14 -2.00
C GLU A 105 54.79 -23.03 -0.91
N ARG A 106 53.95 -23.63 -0.06
CA ARG A 106 54.41 -24.57 0.98
C ARG A 106 55.15 -25.77 0.38
N LYS A 107 54.58 -26.38 -0.67
CA LYS A 107 55.21 -27.52 -1.36
C LYS A 107 56.55 -27.16 -2.02
N ILE A 108 56.67 -25.95 -2.57
CA ILE A 108 57.94 -25.47 -3.12
C ILE A 108 58.95 -25.28 -2.00
N LEU A 109 58.58 -24.60 -0.91
CA LEU A 109 59.45 -24.41 0.25
C LEU A 109 59.92 -25.74 0.85
N GLU A 110 59.01 -26.71 1.04
CA GLU A 110 59.36 -28.06 1.53
C GLU A 110 60.35 -28.80 0.61
N LYS A 111 60.27 -28.59 -0.71
CA LYS A 111 61.23 -29.16 -1.67
C LYS A 111 62.59 -28.45 -1.61
N ASP A 112 62.59 -27.12 -1.47
CA ASP A 112 63.81 -26.31 -1.40
C ASP A 112 64.52 -26.41 -0.04
N THR A 113 63.80 -26.82 1.01
CA THR A 113 64.33 -27.03 2.39
C THR A 113 64.47 -28.50 2.79
N GLY A 114 64.37 -29.44 1.84
CA GLY A 114 64.75 -30.85 2.05
C GLY A 114 66.21 -31.01 2.49
N PRO A 115 66.58 -32.12 3.18
CA PRO A 115 67.80 -32.21 3.99
C PRO A 115 69.06 -32.23 3.12
N GLY A 116 69.64 -31.06 2.84
CA GLY A 116 70.81 -31.02 1.96
C GLY A 116 71.53 -29.70 1.74
N THR A 117 71.02 -28.56 2.20
CA THR A 117 71.66 -27.27 1.90
C THR A 117 71.64 -26.34 3.11
N GLY A 118 72.39 -26.76 4.13
CA GLY A 118 73.03 -25.83 5.06
C GLY A 118 74.12 -25.06 4.31
N CYS A 119 73.69 -24.00 3.63
CA CYS A 119 74.58 -22.99 3.06
C CYS A 119 75.47 -22.45 4.19
N GLU A 120 76.76 -22.81 4.12
CA GLU A 120 77.84 -22.23 4.91
C GLU A 120 77.75 -20.71 4.83
N LYS A 121 77.31 -20.07 5.91
CA LYS A 121 77.57 -18.65 6.10
C LYS A 121 78.99 -18.55 6.63
N THR A 122 79.91 -18.26 5.71
CA THR A 122 81.21 -17.71 6.02
C THR A 122 81.04 -16.53 6.97
N GLU A 123 81.79 -16.58 8.05
CA GLU A 123 82.13 -15.45 8.90
C GLU A 123 82.49 -14.26 8.01
N CYS A 124 81.82 -13.14 8.23
CA CYS A 124 82.35 -11.84 7.86
C CYS A 124 82.49 -11.07 9.16
N ASP A 125 83.72 -11.15 9.69
CA ASP A 125 84.29 -10.18 10.60
C ASP A 125 83.91 -8.75 10.17
N GLN A 126 83.30 -8.01 11.10
CA GLN A 126 83.47 -6.57 11.14
C GLN A 126 83.86 -6.18 12.55
N THR A 127 85.18 -6.14 12.75
CA THR A 127 85.85 -5.39 13.79
C THR A 127 85.89 -3.89 13.43
N HIS A 128 85.97 -3.08 14.49
CA HIS A 128 86.24 -1.64 14.58
C HIS A 128 85.04 -0.70 14.32
N ALA A 129 84.49 -0.01 15.33
CA ALA A 129 85.04 0.91 16.33
C ALA A 129 85.30 2.33 15.80
N GLU A 130 84.96 3.30 16.66
CA GLU A 130 85.25 4.74 16.64
C GLU A 130 84.30 5.58 15.77
N GLY A 131 83.74 6.70 16.24
CA GLY A 131 83.87 7.46 17.49
C GLY A 131 82.92 8.65 17.44
#